data_AF-A0A7Y7B0Z7-F1
#
_entry.id   AF-A0A7Y7B0Z7-F1
#
_cell.length_a   1.000
_cell.length_b   1.000
_cell.length_c   1.000
_cell.angle_alpha   90.00
_cell.angle_beta   90.00
_cell.angle_gamma   90.00
#
_symmetry.space_group_name_H-M   'P 1'
#
loop_
_entity.id
_entity.type
_entity.pdbx_description
1 polymer ?
#
loop_
_entity_poly.entity_id
_entity_poly.type
_entity_poly.pdbx_seq_one_letter_code
_entity_poly.pdbx_strand_id
1 'polypeptide(L)' 'MITREDIGKRVRDTSGRVGILCDVIPDYEDPDAPRHERRKRPTAFLRPEGGAGSGWSHPAP' A
#
# COMPACT_ATOMS: atom_id res chain seq x y z
N MET A 1 7.85 6.14 -8.57
CA MET A 1 6.83 5.13 -8.89
C MET A 1 7.13 3.93 -8.01
N ILE A 2 6.20 3.51 -7.14
CA ILE A 2 6.43 2.35 -6.26
C ILE A 2 6.06 1.10 -7.05
N THR A 3 6.98 0.14 -7.14
CA THR A 3 6.77 -1.10 -7.91
C THR A 3 6.95 -2.33 -7.02
N ARG A 4 6.61 -3.52 -7.53
CA ARG A 4 6.86 -4.79 -6.83
C ARG A 4 8.35 -5.03 -6.56
N GLU A 5 9.24 -4.42 -7.33
CA GLU A 5 10.70 -4.51 -7.14
C GLU A 5 11.16 -3.76 -5.88
N ASP A 6 10.30 -2.90 -5.32
CA ASP A 6 10.57 -2.15 -4.11
C ASP A 6 10.10 -2.87 -2.84
N ILE A 7 9.55 -4.08 -2.96
CA ILE A 7 9.13 -4.88 -1.79
C ILE A 7 10.35 -5.13 -0.88
N GLY A 8 10.16 -4.90 0.41
CA GLY A 8 11.21 -4.94 1.44
C GLY A 8 12.07 -3.67 1.51
N LYS A 9 11.92 -2.73 0.57
CA LYS A 9 12.67 -1.46 0.59
C LYS A 9 11.88 -0.37 1.29
N ARG A 10 12.64 0.62 1.77
CA ARG A 10 12.11 1.87 2.31
C ARG A 10 11.58 2.74 1.17
N VAL A 11 10.29 3.06 1.21
CA VAL A 11 9.61 3.90 0.22
C VAL A 11 8.89 5.06 0.90
N ARG A 12 8.71 6.15 0.16
CA ARG A 12 7.95 7.33 0.61
C ARG A 12 6.65 7.41 -0.17
N ASP A 13 5.53 7.52 0.53
CA ASP A 13 4.21 7.71 -0.09
C ASP A 13 3.99 9.17 -0.54
N THR A 14 2.89 9.44 -1.25
CA THR A 14 2.60 10.79 -1.76
C THR A 14 2.22 11.79 -0.66
N SER A 15 1.78 11.31 0.50
CA SER A 15 1.55 12.12 1.70
C SER A 15 2.86 12.41 2.46
N GLY A 16 3.99 11.91 1.96
CA GLY A 16 5.32 12.13 2.53
C GLY A 16 5.69 11.19 3.66
N ARG A 17 4.84 10.21 4.01
CA ARG A 17 5.12 9.18 5.04
C ARG A 17 6.11 8.16 4.49
N VAL A 18 6.98 7.66 5.35
CA VAL A 18 8.02 6.69 4.98
C VAL A 18 7.74 5.36 5.67
N GLY A 19 7.77 4.27 4.90
CA GLY A 19 7.56 2.92 5.38
C GLY A 19 8.27 1.89 4.52
N ILE A 20 8.27 0.63 4.96
CA ILE A 20 8.76 -0.50 4.17
C ILE A 20 7.61 -1.01 3.32
N LEU A 21 7.82 -1.11 2.00
CA LEU A 21 6.82 -1.70 1.12
C LEU A 21 6.73 -3.20 1.41
N CYS A 22 5.54 -3.66 1.77
CA CYS A 22 5.30 -5.08 2.04
C CYS A 22 4.74 -5.79 0.82
N ASP A 23 3.82 -5.16 0.09
CA ASP A 23 3.17 -5.77 -1.07
C ASP A 23 2.59 -4.71 -2.02
N VAL A 24 2.38 -5.10 -3.28
CA VAL A 24 1.66 -4.32 -4.30
C VAL A 24 0.70 -5.24 -5.05
N ILE A 25 -0.59 -5.03 -4.81
CA ILE A 25 -1.68 -5.79 -5.41
C ILE A 25 -2.35 -4.90 -6.48
N PRO A 26 -2.21 -5.24 -7.78
CA PRO A 26 -2.67 -4.40 -8.90
C PRO A 26 -4.19 -4.30 -9.01
N ASP A 27 -4.90 -5.30 -8.48
CA ASP A 27 -6.35 -5.40 -8.57
C ASP A 27 -6.98 -5.57 -7.19
N TYR A 28 -6.41 -4.92 -6.17
CA TYR A 28 -6.94 -4.97 -4.81
C TYR A 28 -8.36 -4.43 -4.75
N GLU A 29 -9.24 -5.19 -4.10
CA GLU A 29 -10.59 -4.76 -3.74
C GLU A 29 -10.65 -4.52 -2.24
N ASP A 30 -11.07 -3.33 -1.86
CA ASP A 30 -11.18 -2.94 -0.46
C ASP A 30 -12.31 -3.74 0.23
N PRO A 31 -11.99 -4.64 1.18
CA PRO A 31 -13.00 -5.45 1.84
C PRO A 31 -13.86 -4.62 2.80
N ASP A 32 -13.38 -3.48 3.28
CA ASP A 32 -14.13 -2.60 4.16
C ASP A 32 -15.11 -1.72 3.38
N ALA A 33 -14.91 -1.56 2.07
CA ALA A 33 -15.86 -0.88 1.20
C ALA A 33 -17.15 -1.72 0.97
N PRO A 34 -18.33 -1.07 0.86
CA PRO A 34 -19.57 -1.73 0.49
C PRO A 34 -19.43 -2.53 -0.81
N ARG A 35 -20.04 -3.72 -0.89
CA ARG A 35 -19.89 -4.63 -2.06
C ARG A 35 -20.14 -3.96 -3.41
N HIS A 36 -21.06 -3.01 -3.49
CA HIS A 36 -21.40 -2.28 -4.72
C HIS A 36 -20.42 -1.15 -5.07
N GLU A 37 -19.56 -0.76 -4.13
CA GLU A 37 -18.52 0.26 -4.29
C GLU A 37 -17.12 -0.33 -4.39
N ARG A 38 -16.95 -1.63 -4.13
CA ARG A 38 -15.69 -2.34 -4.32
C ARG A 38 -15.26 -2.23 -5.77
N ARG A 39 -14.13 -1.57 -5.98
CA ARG A 39 -13.49 -1.43 -7.28
C ARG A 39 -12.05 -1.90 -7.15
N LYS A 40 -11.63 -2.70 -8.11
CA LYS A 40 -10.24 -3.11 -8.27
C LYS A 40 -9.37 -1.88 -8.51
N ARG A 41 -8.34 -1.71 -7.69
CA ARG A 41 -7.37 -0.62 -7.82
C ARG A 41 -5.97 -1.08 -7.44
N PRO A 42 -4.93 -0.66 -8.17
CA PRO A 42 -3.56 -0.90 -7.76
C PRO A 42 -3.33 -0.29 -6.37
N THR A 43 -2.90 -1.12 -5.42
CA THR A 43 -2.73 -0.73 -4.03
C THR A 43 -1.42 -1.28 -3.49
N ALA A 44 -0.61 -0.37 -2.94
CA ALA A 44 0.61 -0.69 -2.22
C ALA A 44 0.34 -0.75 -0.71
N PHE A 45 0.90 -1.73 -0.02
CA PHE A 45 0.80 -1.89 1.43
C PHE A 45 2.15 -1.61 2.07
N LEU A 46 2.16 -0.70 3.05
CA LEU A 46 3.37 -0.25 3.73
C LEU A 46 3.29 -0.56 5.23
N ARG A 47 4.45 -0.91 5.81
CA ARG A 47 4.64 -1.03 7.25
C ARG A 47 5.55 0.10 7.77
N PRO A 48 5.35 0.60 8.99
CA PRO A 48 6.32 1.49 9.62
C PRO A 48 7.72 0.85 9.70
N GLU A 49 8.77 1.65 9.47
CA GLU A 49 10.18 1.22 9.49
C GLU A 49 10.62 0.64 10.84
N GLY A 50 10.02 1.10 11.95
CA GLY A 50 10.30 0.61 13.29
C GLY A 50 9.46 -0.57 13.75
N GLY A 51 8.60 -1.14 12.90
CA GLY A 51 7.71 -2.27 13.23
C GLY A 51 6.60 -1.96 14.25
N ALA A 52 6.69 -0.85 14.99
CA ALA A 52 5.67 -0.35 15.90
C ALA A 52 4.68 0.55 15.14
N GLY A 53 3.43 0.10 14.98
CA GLY A 53 2.33 0.86 14.39
C GLY A 53 1.54 0.08 13.34
N SER A 54 0.31 0.51 13.06
CA SER A 54 -0.52 -0.08 12.01
C SER A 54 0.07 0.25 10.64
N GLY A 55 0.14 -0.77 9.77
CA GLY A 55 0.44 -0.56 8.35
C GLY A 55 -0.64 0.29 7.70
N TRP A 56 -0.30 0.89 6.55
CA TRP A 56 -1.26 1.64 5.74
C TRP A 56 -1.15 1.23 4.29
N SER A 57 -2.27 1.34 3.57
CA SER A 57 -2.34 1.14 2.14
C SER A 57 -2.37 2.47 1.40
N HIS A 58 -1.80 2.50 0.21
CA HIS A 58 -1.79 3.67 -0.66
C HIS A 58 -2.09 3.26 -2.11
N PRO A 59 -2.84 4.05 -2.90
CA PRO A 59 -2.93 3.85 -4.34
C PRO A 59 -1.53 3.74 -4.97
N ALA A 60 -1.34 2.68 -5.75
CA ALA A 60 -0.17 2.49 -6.57
C ALA A 60 -0.43 3.04 -7.98
N PRO A 61 0.61 3.56 -8.66
CA PRO A 61 0.54 3.96 -10.06
C PRO A 61 0.34 2.77 -11.00
#